data_AF-X0YAS8-F1
#
_entry.id   AF-X0YAS8-F1
#
_cell.length_a   1.000
_cell.length_b   1.000
_cell.length_c   1.000
_cell.angle_alpha   90.00
_cell.angle_beta   90.00
_cell.angle_gamma   90.00
#
_symmetry.space_group_name_H-M   'P 1'
#
loop_
_entity.id
_entity.type
_entity.pdbx_description
1 polymer ?
#
loop_
_entity_poly.entity_id
_entity_poly.type
_entity_poly.pdbx_seq_one_letter_code
_entity_poly.pdbx_strand_id
1 'polypeptide(L)'
;SEMLETAPESGEVIPLLLDELDGKPVLCYSRNQFDQRFLEAAAQSLQLEMPDVQWINVLPWAREALPDLPDHRLETVTEALGIEGQHHRALSDALMTAHVFLEAVGRLGSSLLVTILPEGTVFPVAAVSLPVDSSFLSCDE
;
A
#
# COMPACT_ATOMS: atom_id res chain seq x y z
N SER A 1 14.14 8.35 20.83
CA SER A 1 12.74 7.88 20.78
C SER A 1 12.76 6.53 21.46
N GLU A 2 12.08 6.40 22.60
CA GLU A 2 11.99 5.17 23.42
C GLU A 2 11.62 3.93 22.58
N MET A 3 10.84 4.12 21.50
CA MET A 3 10.46 3.06 20.55
C MET A 3 11.62 2.41 19.77
N LEU A 4 12.77 3.09 19.63
CA LEU A 4 13.92 2.55 18.90
C LEU A 4 14.92 1.86 19.83
N GLU A 5 14.80 2.03 21.14
CA GLU A 5 15.77 1.49 22.11
C GLU A 5 15.70 -0.04 22.21
N THR A 6 14.53 -0.62 21.92
CA THR A 6 14.29 -2.07 21.92
C THR A 6 13.90 -2.61 20.55
N ALA A 7 13.94 -1.77 19.51
CA ALA A 7 13.60 -2.19 18.16
C ALA A 7 14.70 -3.11 17.59
N PRO A 8 14.32 -4.17 16.86
CA PRO A 8 15.27 -5.00 16.13
C PRO A 8 16.06 -4.17 15.11
N GLU A 9 17.28 -4.61 14.82
CA GLU A 9 18.11 -3.93 13.82
C GLU A 9 17.54 -4.13 12.41
N SER A 10 17.88 -3.21 11.49
CA SER A 10 17.44 -3.34 10.09
C SER A 10 17.90 -4.64 9.45
N GLY A 11 19.07 -5.17 9.85
CA GLY A 11 19.58 -6.46 9.40
C GLY A 11 18.70 -7.66 9.80
N GLU A 12 17.87 -7.51 10.83
CA GLU A 12 16.92 -8.53 11.28
C GLU A 12 15.56 -8.37 10.60
N VAL A 13 15.11 -7.12 10.40
CA VAL A 13 13.75 -6.84 9.90
C VAL A 13 13.66 -6.87 8.37
N ILE A 14 14.65 -6.32 7.67
CA ILE A 14 14.60 -6.21 6.20
C ILE A 14 14.50 -7.58 5.52
N PRO A 15 15.27 -8.63 5.89
CA PRO A 15 15.10 -9.95 5.29
C PRO A 15 13.69 -10.51 5.46
N LEU A 16 13.11 -10.36 6.66
CA LEU A 16 11.75 -10.83 6.96
C LEU A 16 10.70 -10.07 6.15
N LEU A 17 10.88 -8.76 6.00
CA LEU A 17 10.00 -7.95 5.17
C LEU A 17 10.10 -8.36 3.70
N LEU A 18 11.31 -8.54 3.15
CA LEU A 18 11.47 -8.95 1.76
C LEU A 18 10.81 -10.31 1.50
N ASP A 19 11.03 -11.29 2.37
CA ASP A 19 10.36 -12.61 2.28
C ASP A 19 8.83 -12.47 2.29
N GLU A 20 8.30 -11.59 3.14
CA GLU A 20 6.86 -11.32 3.20
C GLU A 20 6.33 -10.63 1.94
N LEU A 21 7.13 -9.85 1.22
CA LEU A 21 6.71 -9.16 -0.01
C LEU A 21 6.80 -10.04 -1.27
N ASP A 22 7.49 -11.17 -1.22
CA ASP A 22 7.77 -11.98 -2.41
C ASP A 22 6.48 -12.51 -3.08
N GLY A 23 6.36 -12.24 -4.38
CA GLY A 23 5.20 -12.59 -5.20
C GLY A 23 3.94 -11.79 -4.89
N LYS A 24 3.99 -10.76 -4.04
CA LYS A 24 2.81 -9.98 -3.64
C LYS A 24 2.74 -8.62 -4.35
N PRO A 25 1.52 -8.15 -4.69
CA PRO A 25 1.32 -6.76 -5.05
C PRO A 25 1.41 -5.86 -3.81
N VAL A 26 2.12 -4.75 -3.93
CA VAL A 26 2.33 -3.78 -2.85
C VAL A 26 1.76 -2.44 -3.25
N LEU A 27 0.80 -1.95 -2.48
CA LEU A 27 0.27 -0.60 -2.64
C LEU A 27 1.27 0.41 -2.06
N CYS A 28 1.54 1.47 -2.81
CA CYS A 28 2.33 2.60 -2.32
C CYS A 28 1.68 3.94 -2.68
N TYR A 29 1.99 4.96 -1.90
CA TYR A 29 1.60 6.34 -2.18
C TYR A 29 2.86 7.18 -2.35
N SER A 30 3.41 7.18 -3.56
CA SER A 30 4.72 7.78 -3.78
C SER A 30 4.80 8.62 -5.05
N ARG A 31 5.35 9.84 -4.94
CA ARG A 31 5.67 10.69 -6.10
C ARG A 31 6.94 10.26 -6.84
N ASN A 32 7.88 9.64 -6.14
CA ASN A 32 9.24 9.38 -6.60
C ASN A 32 9.69 7.93 -6.33
N GLN A 33 8.72 7.03 -6.09
CA GLN A 33 8.97 5.61 -5.77
C GLN A 33 9.89 5.46 -4.55
N PHE A 34 9.73 6.33 -3.56
CA PHE A 34 10.55 6.35 -2.34
C PHE A 34 10.58 4.98 -1.65
N ASP A 35 9.42 4.36 -1.41
CA ASP A 35 9.33 3.09 -0.68
C ASP A 35 10.11 1.97 -1.38
N GLN A 36 9.93 1.84 -2.69
CA GLN A 36 10.68 0.89 -3.52
C GLN A 36 12.19 1.16 -3.44
N ARG A 37 12.62 2.40 -3.67
CA ARG A 37 14.04 2.76 -3.66
C ARG A 37 14.67 2.61 -2.28
N PHE A 38 13.90 2.82 -1.22
CA PHE A 38 14.33 2.61 0.15
C PHE A 38 14.60 1.13 0.40
N LEU A 39 13.68 0.24 0.01
CA LEU A 39 13.89 -1.21 0.14
C LEU A 39 15.02 -1.72 -0.75
N GLU A 40 15.15 -1.24 -1.99
CA GLU A 40 16.27 -1.58 -2.87
C GLU A 40 17.62 -1.20 -2.24
N ALA A 41 17.73 0.01 -1.67
CA ALA A 41 18.95 0.44 -0.99
C ALA A 41 19.22 -0.36 0.29
N ALA A 42 18.18 -0.70 1.05
CA ALA A 42 18.29 -1.53 2.25
C ALA A 42 18.77 -2.95 1.89
N ALA A 43 18.16 -3.59 0.91
CA ALA A 43 18.56 -4.89 0.39
C ALA A 43 20.03 -4.87 -0.10
N GLN A 44 20.40 -3.85 -0.88
CA GLN A 44 21.78 -3.68 -1.36
C GLN A 44 22.79 -3.56 -0.21
N SER A 45 22.47 -2.78 0.83
CA SER A 45 23.37 -2.60 1.99
C SER A 45 23.57 -3.87 2.80
N LEU A 46 22.59 -4.78 2.76
CA LEU A 46 22.63 -6.09 3.41
C LEU A 46 23.06 -7.23 2.48
N GLN A 47 23.42 -6.92 1.22
CA GLN A 47 23.78 -7.91 0.19
C GLN A 47 22.67 -8.93 -0.09
N LEU A 48 21.41 -8.48 -0.02
CA LEU A 48 20.22 -9.28 -0.32
C LEU A 48 19.74 -8.97 -1.75
N GLU A 49 19.11 -9.96 -2.38
CA GLU A 49 18.39 -9.75 -3.64
C GLU A 49 16.98 -9.21 -3.37
N MET A 50 16.48 -8.37 -4.28
CA MET A 50 15.10 -7.94 -4.23
C MET A 50 14.19 -9.07 -4.73
N PRO A 51 13.12 -9.41 -3.99
CA PRO A 51 12.13 -10.39 -4.42
C PRO A 51 11.27 -9.86 -5.56
N ASP A 52 10.41 -10.71 -6.14
CA ASP A 52 9.49 -10.28 -7.20
C ASP A 52 8.32 -9.53 -6.56
N VAL A 53 8.36 -8.19 -6.62
CA VAL A 53 7.35 -7.31 -6.02
C VAL A 53 6.66 -6.49 -7.09
N GLN A 54 5.35 -6.62 -7.17
CA GLN A 54 4.54 -5.78 -8.05
C GLN A 54 4.12 -4.49 -7.32
N TRP A 55 4.84 -3.40 -7.59
CA TRP A 55 4.52 -2.09 -7.03
C TRP A 55 3.33 -1.42 -7.72
N ILE A 56 2.32 -1.05 -6.95
CA ILE A 56 1.11 -0.38 -7.40
C ILE A 56 1.05 1.01 -6.75
N ASN A 57 1.31 2.04 -7.55
CA ASN A 57 1.22 3.40 -7.07
C ASN A 57 -0.24 3.90 -7.13
N VAL A 58 -0.79 4.26 -5.97
CA VAL A 58 -2.19 4.71 -5.83
C VAL A 58 -2.37 6.17 -6.27
N LEU A 59 -1.29 6.98 -6.26
CA LEU A 59 -1.35 8.42 -6.52
C LEU A 59 -1.99 8.80 -7.88
N PRO A 60 -1.70 8.13 -9.01
CA PRO A 60 -2.36 8.42 -10.28
C PRO A 60 -3.89 8.26 -10.22
N TRP A 61 -4.38 7.22 -9.54
CA TRP A 61 -5.81 7.00 -9.38
C TRP A 61 -6.44 8.01 -8.42
N ALA A 62 -5.75 8.40 -7.35
CA ALA A 62 -6.21 9.47 -6.48
C ALA A 62 -6.36 10.80 -7.25
N ARG A 63 -5.43 11.11 -8.18
CA ARG A 63 -5.50 12.29 -9.05
C ARG A 63 -6.69 12.25 -10.00
N GLU A 64 -6.96 11.09 -10.57
CA GLU A 64 -8.06 10.90 -11.50
C GLU A 64 -9.42 10.95 -10.80
N ALA A 65 -9.52 10.34 -9.61
CA ALA A 65 -10.75 10.28 -8.83
C ALA A 65 -11.11 11.60 -8.13
N LEU A 66 -10.12 12.46 -7.86
CA LEU A 66 -10.27 13.72 -7.11
C LEU A 66 -9.53 14.88 -7.82
N PRO A 67 -9.91 15.25 -9.06
CA PRO A 67 -9.16 16.20 -9.88
C PRO A 67 -9.16 17.64 -9.33
N ASP A 68 -10.16 17.99 -8.52
CA ASP A 68 -10.38 19.35 -8.03
C ASP A 68 -9.59 19.71 -6.75
N LEU A 69 -8.81 18.77 -6.21
CA LEU A 69 -8.02 19.03 -5.01
C LEU A 69 -6.83 19.97 -5.30
N PRO A 70 -6.46 20.84 -4.32
CA PRO A 70 -5.37 21.79 -4.50
C PRO A 70 -4.01 21.10 -4.70
N ASP A 71 -3.84 19.93 -4.07
CA ASP A 71 -2.78 18.98 -4.34
C ASP A 71 -3.24 17.56 -4.02
N HIS A 72 -2.40 16.58 -4.37
CA HIS A 72 -2.63 15.17 -4.11
C HIS A 72 -1.52 14.62 -3.22
N ARG A 73 -1.26 15.29 -2.11
CA ARG A 73 -0.57 14.67 -0.97
C ARG A 73 -1.53 13.69 -0.30
N LEU A 74 -0.97 12.66 0.35
CA LEU A 74 -1.77 11.65 1.05
C LEU A 74 -2.72 12.33 2.05
N GLU A 75 -2.20 13.25 2.86
CA GLU A 75 -2.93 14.07 3.83
C GLU A 75 -4.14 14.79 3.21
N THR A 76 -3.93 15.57 2.15
CA THR A 76 -4.99 16.33 1.47
C THR A 76 -6.05 15.41 0.88
N VAL A 77 -5.64 14.26 0.34
CA VAL A 77 -6.57 13.27 -0.19
C VAL A 77 -7.37 12.60 0.93
N THR A 78 -6.72 12.20 2.03
CA THR A 78 -7.39 11.57 3.17
C THR A 78 -8.35 12.52 3.86
N GLU A 79 -7.99 13.80 4.02
CA GLU A 79 -8.87 14.84 4.56
C GLU A 79 -10.11 15.03 3.67
N ALA A 80 -9.93 15.10 2.35
CA ALA A 80 -11.02 15.25 1.40
C ALA A 80 -11.98 14.04 1.39
N LEU A 81 -11.48 12.85 1.72
CA LEU A 81 -12.25 11.61 1.80
C LEU A 81 -12.81 11.32 3.20
N GLY A 82 -12.46 12.10 4.22
CA GLY A 82 -12.86 11.85 5.60
C GLY A 82 -12.20 10.60 6.21
N ILE A 83 -11.01 10.22 5.73
CA ILE A 83 -10.24 9.09 6.25
C ILE A 83 -9.38 9.58 7.42
N GLU A 84 -9.59 9.01 8.60
CA GLU A 84 -8.81 9.33 9.81
C GLU A 84 -7.51 8.51 9.86
N GLY A 85 -6.43 9.10 10.37
CA GLY A 85 -5.15 8.41 10.56
C GLY A 85 -4.16 9.24 11.38
N GLN A 86 -3.20 8.56 12.02
CA GLN A 86 -2.07 9.22 12.67
C GLN A 86 -0.97 9.50 11.64
N HIS A 87 -0.92 10.73 11.15
CA HIS A 87 0.06 11.15 10.15
C HIS A 87 1.51 10.88 10.59
N HIS A 88 2.35 10.49 9.64
CA HIS A 88 3.78 10.21 9.82
C HIS A 88 4.12 8.94 10.62
N ARG A 89 3.16 8.03 10.74
CA ARG A 89 3.39 6.65 11.19
C ARG A 89 3.29 5.74 9.98
N ALA A 90 4.35 5.00 9.68
CA ALA A 90 4.42 4.14 8.49
C ALA A 90 3.20 3.21 8.34
N LEU A 91 2.75 2.59 9.44
CA LEU A 91 1.54 1.75 9.44
C LEU A 91 0.28 2.55 9.12
N SER A 92 0.10 3.72 9.74
CA SER A 92 -1.07 4.57 9.47
C SER A 92 -1.07 5.08 8.04
N ASP A 93 0.09 5.46 7.50
CA ASP A 93 0.22 5.91 6.11
C ASP A 93 -0.09 4.77 5.12
N ALA A 94 0.30 3.53 5.45
CA ALA A 94 -0.04 2.34 4.65
C ALA A 94 -1.56 2.06 4.67
N LEU A 95 -2.21 2.14 5.83
CA LEU A 95 -3.67 1.97 5.96
C LEU A 95 -4.43 3.07 5.22
N MET A 96 -4.04 4.33 5.39
CA MET A 96 -4.61 5.45 4.64
C MET A 96 -4.45 5.25 3.14
N THR A 97 -3.29 4.78 2.67
CA THR A 97 -3.05 4.44 1.26
C THR A 97 -4.02 3.37 0.76
N ALA A 98 -4.28 2.33 1.56
CA ALA A 98 -5.25 1.28 1.22
C ALA A 98 -6.68 1.83 1.12
N HIS A 99 -7.11 2.70 2.05
CA HIS A 99 -8.41 3.37 1.98
C HIS A 99 -8.54 4.24 0.73
N VAL A 100 -7.53 5.08 0.45
CA VAL A 100 -7.51 5.93 -0.75
C VAL A 100 -7.59 5.09 -2.03
N PHE A 101 -6.91 3.95 -2.08
CA PHE A 101 -7.00 3.02 -3.20
C PHE A 101 -8.44 2.53 -3.40
N LEU A 102 -9.09 2.02 -2.36
CA LEU A 102 -10.47 1.52 -2.47
C LEU A 102 -11.46 2.61 -2.91
N GLU A 103 -11.33 3.81 -2.35
CA GLU A 103 -12.16 4.97 -2.73
C GLU A 103 -11.92 5.41 -4.18
N ALA A 104 -10.65 5.50 -4.59
CA ALA A 104 -10.31 5.90 -5.95
C ALA A 104 -10.85 4.89 -6.98
N VAL A 105 -10.61 3.59 -6.75
CA VAL A 105 -11.10 2.54 -7.65
C VAL A 105 -12.63 2.50 -7.67
N GLY A 106 -13.29 2.77 -6.54
CA GLY A 106 -14.75 2.84 -6.44
C GLY A 106 -15.34 3.98 -7.27
N ARG A 107 -14.72 5.16 -7.24
CA ARG A 107 -15.15 6.34 -8.00
C ARG A 107 -14.90 6.21 -9.50
N LEU A 108 -13.82 5.53 -9.90
CA LEU A 108 -13.46 5.35 -11.30
C LEU A 108 -14.30 4.27 -12.01
N GLY A 109 -15.20 3.58 -11.31
CA GLY A 109 -16.07 2.57 -11.90
C GLY A 109 -15.32 1.31 -12.34
N SER A 110 -14.20 1.00 -11.68
CA SER A 110 -13.34 -0.12 -12.05
C SER A 110 -13.93 -1.46 -11.62
N SER A 111 -13.80 -2.47 -12.48
CA SER A 111 -14.01 -3.87 -12.11
C SER A 111 -12.69 -4.44 -11.61
N LEU A 112 -12.62 -4.84 -10.33
CA LEU A 112 -11.46 -5.55 -9.81
C LEU A 112 -11.59 -7.03 -10.18
N LEU A 113 -10.67 -7.54 -10.99
CA LEU A 113 -10.55 -8.97 -11.25
C LEU A 113 -9.63 -9.57 -10.19
N VAL A 114 -10.23 -10.24 -9.21
CA VAL A 114 -9.47 -10.94 -8.17
C VAL A 114 -9.18 -12.35 -8.66
N THR A 115 -7.89 -12.64 -8.85
CA THR A 115 -7.40 -13.98 -9.14
C THR A 115 -6.93 -14.61 -7.84
N ILE A 116 -7.66 -15.63 -7.37
CA ILE A 116 -7.22 -16.43 -6.23
C ILE A 116 -6.39 -17.58 -6.82
N LEU A 117 -5.16 -17.76 -6.32
CA LEU A 117 -4.25 -18.83 -6.73
C LEU A 117 -4.15 -19.89 -5.62
N PRO A 118 -5.11 -20.81 -5.49
CA PRO A 118 -4.89 -22.01 -4.71
C PRO A 118 -3.98 -22.94 -5.52
N GLU A 119 -2.77 -23.20 -5.02
CA GLU A 119 -1.93 -24.34 -5.41
C GLU A 119 -1.84 -24.60 -6.93
N GLY A 120 -1.54 -23.56 -7.71
CA GLY A 120 -1.17 -23.70 -9.13
C GLY A 120 -2.31 -23.68 -10.15
N THR A 121 -3.55 -23.36 -9.75
CA THR A 121 -4.64 -23.17 -10.72
C THR A 121 -5.19 -21.74 -10.70
N VAL A 122 -5.15 -21.08 -11.85
CA VAL A 122 -5.71 -19.74 -12.07
C VAL A 122 -7.20 -19.86 -12.39
N PHE A 123 -8.07 -19.38 -11.50
CA PHE A 123 -9.48 -19.13 -11.83
C PHE A 123 -9.75 -17.62 -11.69
N PRO A 124 -10.37 -16.95 -12.67
CA PRO A 124 -10.97 -15.64 -12.43
C PRO A 124 -12.22 -15.88 -11.57
N VAL A 125 -12.14 -15.61 -10.26
CA VAL A 125 -13.20 -16.02 -9.32
C VAL A 125 -14.28 -14.95 -9.16
N ALA A 126 -13.98 -13.66 -9.34
CA ALA A 126 -15.01 -12.62 -9.28
C ALA A 126 -14.57 -11.33 -9.98
N ALA A 127 -15.52 -10.70 -10.67
CA ALA A 127 -15.51 -9.25 -10.88
C ALA A 127 -16.22 -8.64 -9.67
N VAL A 128 -15.48 -7.94 -8.81
CA VAL A 128 -16.09 -7.21 -7.70
C VAL A 128 -16.51 -5.85 -8.22
N SER A 129 -17.81 -5.57 -8.19
CA SER A 129 -18.35 -4.22 -8.38
C SER A 129 -18.25 -3.47 -7.05
N LEU A 130 -17.69 -2.26 -7.10
CA LEU A 130 -17.50 -1.41 -5.94
C LEU A 130 -18.79 -0.66 -5.58
N PRO A 131 -18.98 -0.25 -4.30
CA PRO A 131 -17.98 -0.24 -3.23
C PRO A 131 -17.73 -1.60 -2.56
N VAL A 132 -16.46 -1.89 -2.25
CA VAL A 132 -16.03 -3.01 -1.40
C VAL A 132 -16.18 -2.51 0.03
N ASP A 133 -16.80 -3.32 0.89
CA ASP A 133 -16.87 -3.04 2.33
C ASP A 133 -15.45 -2.86 2.88
N SER A 134 -15.12 -1.65 3.31
CA SER A 134 -13.79 -1.29 3.83
C SER A 134 -13.65 -1.53 5.34
N SER A 135 -14.64 -2.17 5.98
CA SER A 135 -14.61 -2.49 7.41
C SER A 135 -13.41 -3.35 7.82
N PHE A 136 -12.79 -4.11 6.91
CA PHE A 136 -11.57 -4.88 7.21
C PHE A 136 -10.32 -4.01 7.42
N LEU A 137 -10.37 -2.73 7.06
CA LEU A 137 -9.29 -1.78 7.29
C LEU A 137 -9.39 -1.04 8.63
N SER A 138 -10.50 -1.21 9.38
CA SER A 138 -10.57 -0.65 10.73
C SER A 138 -9.69 -1.48 11.67
N CYS A 139 -8.58 -0.92 12.12
CA CYS A 139 -7.83 -1.47 13.24
C CYS A 139 -8.65 -1.26 14.52
N ASP A 140 -9.20 -2.34 15.09
CA ASP A 140 -9.34 -2.39 16.55
C ASP A 140 -7.92 -2.37 17.14
N GLU A 141 -7.68 -1.43 18.06
CA GLU A 141 -6.38 -1.15 18.69
C GLU A 141 -5.74 -2.34 19.41
#